data_AF-A0A7R9HX18-F1
#
_entry.id   AF-A0A7R9HX18-F1
#
_cell.length_a   1.000
_cell.length_b   1.000
_cell.length_c   1.000
_cell.angle_alpha   90.00
_cell.angle_beta   90.00
_cell.angle_gamma   90.00
#
_symmetry.space_group_name_H-M   'P 1'
#
loop_
_entity.id
_entity.type
_entity.pdbx_description
1 polymer ?
#
loop_
_entity_poly.entity_id
_entity_poly.type
_entity_poly.pdbx_seq_one_letter_code
_entity_poly.pdbx_strand_id
1 'polypeptide(L)'
;VKYVGFFSCCLGLALIGQDYWRLLGNKHTKNFSVFCHLLARAVVLLTVSVSIYLGIFYIHLAILSQAGPHDSVMTSAFQASLEGGLASITRGQPLEVAHGSQVTLRHTHGRTCWIHSHTHVYPLRYTDKRGSSHQQQVTCYSFKDVNNWWIVKRVDRNDLVVSHPVDAIHHGDVIQLVHGMTSRALNSHDVAAPVSPQNQEVSCYIDYNVSMPSQNLWRVDIVNREQVGDVWHTIESLVRFIHVNSSQALKFSGRQLPDWGFNQHEVVTDRIVSQDDTVWNVEEHRYTKTEDQKDRERELVNAEMIPLRATSLSFWEKFIELQYKMLFANQENVQNHMYSSEPLEWPFMARGIAYWVSPNSNAQVHLLGNLVVWLSGSASLLIYSTLLVFYLMRRRRRCYDLPPEVWQNFTLVGEVLLAGYLFHYIPYFFVERTLFLHHYLPAFTFKVLLTAALVEHLHYVIRSILGWRVVALVYIAAVLMWLTVVLLVFRRFSVLSYGTTPLSSNDILRLRWLESWDFIVHRQ
;
A
#
# COMPACT_ATOMS: atom_id res chain seq x y z
N VAL A 1 -10.10 11.46 3.24
CA VAL A 1 -10.98 10.34 2.84
C VAL A 1 -10.12 9.07 2.77
N LYS A 2 -10.57 7.93 3.31
CA LYS A 2 -9.83 6.64 3.37
C LYS A 2 -10.69 5.53 2.75
N TYR A 3 -10.07 4.42 2.33
CA TYR A 3 -10.79 3.24 1.81
C TYR A 3 -11.75 2.56 2.77
N VAL A 4 -11.70 2.90 4.07
CA VAL A 4 -12.74 2.51 5.04
C VAL A 4 -14.13 3.00 4.61
N GLY A 5 -14.22 4.09 3.83
CA GLY A 5 -15.49 4.58 3.26
C GLY A 5 -16.16 3.59 2.30
N PHE A 6 -15.42 2.59 1.79
CA PHE A 6 -16.01 1.49 1.01
C PHE A 6 -17.07 0.74 1.82
N PHE A 7 -16.88 0.56 3.13
CA PHE A 7 -17.89 -0.08 3.98
C PHE A 7 -19.17 0.76 4.12
N SER A 8 -19.04 2.08 4.11
CA SER A 8 -20.19 2.99 4.05
C SER A 8 -20.93 2.90 2.72
N CYS A 9 -20.19 2.74 1.61
CA CYS A 9 -20.78 2.48 0.29
C CYS A 9 -21.54 1.15 0.26
N CYS A 10 -20.96 0.08 0.81
CA CYS A 10 -21.62 -1.22 0.95
C CYS A 10 -22.91 -1.14 1.79
N LEU A 11 -22.89 -0.40 2.90
CA LEU A 11 -24.10 -0.14 3.69
C LEU A 11 -25.16 0.59 2.87
N GLY A 12 -24.78 1.65 2.15
CA GLY A 12 -25.70 2.39 1.27
C GLY A 12 -26.32 1.50 0.18
N LEU A 13 -25.50 0.66 -0.46
CA LEU A 13 -25.95 -0.35 -1.41
C LEU A 13 -26.95 -1.33 -0.80
N ALA A 14 -26.68 -1.82 0.41
CA ALA A 14 -27.58 -2.73 1.12
C ALA A 14 -28.93 -2.07 1.43
N LEU A 15 -28.92 -0.81 1.90
CA LEU A 15 -30.15 -0.05 2.20
C LEU A 15 -30.97 0.23 0.93
N ILE A 16 -30.32 0.63 -0.17
CA ILE A 16 -30.98 0.85 -1.46
C ILE A 16 -31.56 -0.46 -2.00
N GLY A 17 -30.80 -1.56 -1.90
CA GLY A 17 -31.26 -2.89 -2.28
C GLY A 17 -32.47 -3.34 -1.46
N GLN A 18 -32.47 -3.07 -0.17
CA GLN A 18 -33.60 -3.37 0.71
C GLN A 18 -34.84 -2.53 0.39
N ASP A 19 -34.67 -1.23 0.14
CA ASP A 19 -35.78 -0.36 -0.29
C ASP A 19 -36.39 -0.85 -1.61
N TYR A 20 -35.54 -1.22 -2.57
CA TYR A 20 -35.99 -1.83 -3.82
C TYR A 20 -36.71 -3.17 -3.58
N TRP A 21 -36.22 -4.00 -2.66
CA TRP A 21 -36.88 -5.25 -2.29
C TRP A 21 -38.29 -5.02 -1.71
N ARG A 22 -38.48 -3.98 -0.90
CA ARG A 22 -39.82 -3.60 -0.40
C ARG A 22 -40.73 -3.11 -1.53
N LEU A 23 -40.19 -2.37 -2.49
CA LEU A 23 -40.92 -1.90 -3.67
C LEU A 23 -41.44 -3.06 -4.53
N LEU A 24 -40.67 -4.15 -4.67
CA LEU A 24 -41.09 -5.36 -5.39
C LEU A 24 -42.33 -6.02 -4.78
N GLY A 25 -42.52 -5.89 -3.46
CA GLY A 25 -43.69 -6.43 -2.75
C GLY A 25 -44.98 -5.62 -2.94
N ASN A 26 -44.90 -4.42 -3.52
CA ASN A 26 -46.07 -3.55 -3.69
C ASN A 26 -46.89 -3.95 -4.92
N LYS A 27 -48.11 -4.45 -4.72
CA LYS A 27 -49.00 -4.87 -5.82
C LYS A 27 -49.57 -3.71 -6.64
N HIS A 28 -49.45 -2.47 -6.16
CA HIS A 28 -49.98 -1.28 -6.85
C HIS A 28 -49.00 -0.68 -7.85
N THR A 29 -47.74 -1.11 -7.86
CA THR A 29 -46.71 -0.59 -8.77
C THR A 29 -46.66 -1.42 -10.05
N LYS A 30 -46.66 -0.73 -11.20
CA LYS A 30 -46.49 -1.40 -12.50
C LYS A 30 -45.04 -1.89 -12.65
N ASN A 31 -44.84 -3.07 -13.25
CA ASN A 31 -43.51 -3.66 -13.48
C ASN A 31 -42.54 -2.71 -14.19
N PHE A 32 -43.03 -1.93 -15.16
CA PHE A 32 -42.22 -0.93 -15.86
C PHE A 32 -41.70 0.16 -14.91
N SER A 33 -42.54 0.65 -13.98
CA SER A 33 -42.13 1.63 -12.98
C SER A 33 -41.04 1.08 -12.06
N VAL A 34 -41.17 -0.19 -11.65
CA VAL A 34 -40.16 -0.88 -10.84
C VAL A 34 -38.82 -0.95 -11.58
N PHE A 35 -38.83 -1.32 -12.86
CA PHE A 35 -37.62 -1.31 -13.68
C PHE A 35 -37.00 0.09 -13.81
N CYS A 36 -37.81 1.13 -14.04
CA CYS A 36 -37.33 2.51 -14.07
C CYS A 36 -36.70 2.93 -12.73
N HIS A 37 -37.28 2.53 -11.59
CA HIS A 37 -36.69 2.79 -10.28
C HIS A 37 -35.33 2.10 -10.09
N LEU A 38 -35.18 0.86 -10.56
CA LEU A 38 -33.91 0.15 -10.51
C LEU A 38 -32.84 0.89 -11.34
N LEU A 39 -33.18 1.23 -12.59
CA LEU A 39 -32.27 1.93 -13.48
C LEU A 39 -31.87 3.30 -12.93
N ALA A 40 -32.84 4.08 -12.45
CA ALA A 40 -32.58 5.40 -11.87
C ALA A 40 -31.65 5.32 -10.66
N ARG A 41 -31.87 4.37 -9.74
CA ARG A 41 -31.01 4.16 -8.56
C ARG A 41 -29.60 3.74 -8.95
N ALA A 42 -29.47 2.80 -9.89
CA ALA A 42 -28.18 2.35 -10.38
C ALA A 42 -27.40 3.48 -11.06
N VAL A 43 -28.06 4.24 -11.92
CA VAL A 43 -27.45 5.38 -12.64
C VAL A 43 -27.02 6.47 -11.66
N VAL A 44 -27.88 6.90 -10.74
CA VAL A 44 -27.55 7.94 -9.76
C VAL A 44 -26.39 7.49 -8.87
N LEU A 45 -26.44 6.26 -8.35
CA LEU A 45 -25.40 5.76 -7.47
C LEU A 45 -24.04 5.64 -8.18
N LEU A 46 -24.04 5.08 -9.39
CA LEU A 46 -22.82 4.93 -10.19
C LEU A 46 -22.27 6.30 -10.56
N THR A 47 -23.12 7.19 -11.09
CA THR A 47 -22.69 8.52 -11.56
C THR A 47 -22.12 9.34 -10.42
N VAL A 48 -22.81 9.42 -9.27
CA VAL A 48 -22.33 10.21 -8.12
C VAL A 48 -21.02 9.63 -7.57
N SER A 49 -20.96 8.31 -7.35
CA SER A 49 -19.77 7.68 -6.75
C SER A 49 -18.55 7.78 -7.67
N VAL A 50 -18.71 7.49 -8.96
CA VAL A 50 -17.62 7.55 -9.95
C VAL A 50 -17.17 8.99 -10.19
N SER A 51 -18.10 9.93 -10.33
CA SER A 51 -17.75 11.34 -10.59
C SER A 51 -16.99 11.96 -9.43
N ILE A 52 -17.41 11.70 -8.19
CA ILE A 52 -16.69 12.21 -7.01
C ILE A 52 -15.31 11.55 -6.90
N TYR A 53 -15.22 10.24 -7.06
CA TYR A 53 -13.95 9.52 -6.92
C TYR A 53 -12.95 9.94 -8.00
N LEU A 54 -13.34 9.88 -9.28
CA LEU A 54 -12.49 10.30 -10.39
C LEU A 54 -12.18 11.80 -10.32
N GLY A 55 -13.14 12.64 -9.92
CA GLY A 55 -12.92 14.08 -9.76
C GLY A 55 -11.87 14.40 -8.71
N ILE A 56 -11.87 13.72 -7.56
CA ILE A 56 -10.84 13.90 -6.54
C ILE A 56 -9.46 13.48 -7.06
N PHE A 57 -9.36 12.33 -7.74
CA PHE A 57 -8.08 11.86 -8.29
C PHE A 57 -7.59 12.72 -9.45
N TYR A 58 -8.50 13.27 -10.25
CA TYR A 58 -8.17 14.23 -11.29
C TYR A 58 -7.57 15.49 -10.68
N ILE A 59 -8.21 16.06 -9.66
CA ILE A 59 -7.69 17.22 -8.92
C ILE A 59 -6.35 16.88 -8.27
N HIS A 60 -6.21 15.69 -7.66
CA HIS A 60 -4.96 15.24 -7.04
C HIS A 60 -3.80 15.21 -8.05
N LEU A 61 -3.97 14.53 -9.19
CA LEU A 61 -2.94 14.40 -10.22
C LEU A 61 -2.69 15.71 -10.99
N ALA A 62 -3.67 16.61 -11.05
CA ALA A 62 -3.53 17.92 -11.68
C ALA A 62 -2.76 18.91 -10.79
N ILE A 63 -2.94 18.84 -9.46
CA ILE A 63 -2.25 19.73 -8.51
C ILE A 63 -0.84 19.24 -8.20
N LEU A 64 -0.65 17.93 -8.00
CA LEU A 64 0.67 17.35 -7.71
C LEU A 64 1.42 17.02 -9.01
N SER A 65 1.79 18.05 -9.75
CA SER A 65 2.59 17.93 -10.97
C SER A 65 4.08 17.76 -10.71
N GLN A 66 4.57 18.10 -9.51
CA GLN A 66 6.00 18.13 -9.20
C GLN A 66 6.50 16.82 -8.59
N ALA A 67 7.77 16.49 -8.86
CA ALA A 67 8.44 15.36 -8.23
C ALA A 67 8.72 15.60 -6.75
N GLY A 68 8.77 14.52 -5.99
CA GLY A 68 8.96 14.54 -4.54
C GLY A 68 9.64 13.27 -4.04
N PRO A 69 10.07 13.22 -2.78
CA PRO A 69 10.94 12.17 -2.25
C PRO A 69 10.36 10.74 -2.29
N HIS A 70 9.05 10.60 -2.55
CA HIS A 70 8.32 9.33 -2.58
C HIS A 70 7.76 8.97 -3.96
N ASP A 71 8.11 9.72 -5.01
CA ASP A 71 7.75 9.37 -6.38
C ASP A 71 8.47 8.09 -6.87
N SER A 72 9.55 7.71 -6.19
CA SER A 72 10.31 6.48 -6.41
C SER A 72 9.42 5.23 -6.44
N VAL A 73 8.28 5.20 -5.75
CA VAL A 73 7.36 4.04 -5.76
C VAL A 73 6.66 3.82 -7.11
N MET A 74 6.54 4.88 -7.92
CA MET A 74 5.91 4.87 -9.24
C MET A 74 6.90 4.40 -10.33
N THR A 75 6.40 4.10 -11.52
CA THR A 75 7.21 3.73 -12.70
C THR A 75 8.09 4.89 -13.18
N SER A 76 9.16 4.58 -13.91
CA SER A 76 10.02 5.63 -14.50
C SER A 76 9.25 6.54 -15.45
N ALA A 77 8.30 6.00 -16.22
CA ALA A 77 7.42 6.80 -17.07
C ALA A 77 6.55 7.76 -16.25
N PHE A 78 5.99 7.31 -15.13
CA PHE A 78 5.22 8.17 -14.22
C PHE A 78 6.09 9.28 -13.63
N GLN A 79 7.27 8.93 -13.11
CA GLN A 79 8.23 9.90 -12.55
C GLN A 79 8.72 10.90 -13.61
N ALA A 80 8.90 10.44 -14.85
CA ALA A 80 9.27 11.29 -15.99
C ALA A 80 8.14 12.21 -16.46
N SER A 81 6.91 11.95 -16.03
CA SER A 81 5.77 12.83 -16.30
C SER A 81 5.59 13.95 -15.27
N LEU A 82 6.40 13.95 -14.19
CA LEU A 82 6.39 14.97 -13.14
C LEU A 82 7.43 16.07 -13.42
N GLU A 83 7.06 17.32 -13.14
CA GLU A 83 7.92 18.50 -13.22
C GLU A 83 9.04 18.41 -12.17
N GLY A 84 10.29 18.54 -12.60
CA GLY A 84 11.46 18.40 -11.72
C GLY A 84 11.84 16.95 -11.37
N GLY A 85 11.08 15.94 -11.84
CA GLY A 85 11.36 14.52 -11.62
C GLY A 85 12.37 13.94 -12.59
N LEU A 86 12.31 12.63 -12.81
CA LEU A 86 13.16 11.89 -13.77
C LEU A 86 13.09 12.41 -15.21
N ALA A 87 12.09 13.25 -15.50
CA ALA A 87 11.97 14.06 -16.71
C ALA A 87 13.19 14.96 -16.90
N SER A 88 13.78 15.43 -15.80
CA SER A 88 15.01 16.23 -15.75
C SER A 88 16.28 15.39 -15.87
N ILE A 89 16.20 14.10 -16.17
CA ILE A 89 17.37 13.22 -16.31
C ILE A 89 17.39 12.50 -17.66
N THR A 90 16.21 12.15 -18.19
CA THR A 90 16.02 11.30 -19.39
C THR A 90 15.94 12.05 -20.73
N ARG A 91 16.06 13.36 -20.68
CA ARG A 91 15.76 14.25 -21.80
C ARG A 91 16.95 14.39 -22.77
N GLY A 92 16.76 14.01 -24.04
CA GLY A 92 17.80 14.12 -25.09
C GLY A 92 18.78 12.93 -25.11
N GLN A 93 18.49 11.88 -24.33
CA GLN A 93 19.18 10.61 -24.48
C GLN A 93 18.86 9.98 -25.83
N PRO A 94 19.76 9.18 -26.40
CA PRO A 94 19.44 8.47 -27.63
C PRO A 94 18.28 7.50 -27.39
N LEU A 95 17.37 7.38 -28.37
CA LEU A 95 16.20 6.54 -28.22
C LEU A 95 16.55 5.05 -28.35
N GLU A 96 17.35 4.71 -29.36
CA GLU A 96 17.71 3.34 -29.71
C GLU A 96 18.93 2.87 -28.91
N VAL A 97 18.76 1.80 -28.15
CA VAL A 97 19.85 1.10 -27.48
C VAL A 97 20.65 0.32 -28.53
N ALA A 98 21.94 0.62 -28.62
CA ALA A 98 22.84 0.13 -29.65
C ALA A 98 24.11 -0.49 -29.06
N HIS A 99 24.93 -1.14 -29.90
CA HIS A 99 26.30 -1.50 -29.53
C HIS A 99 27.07 -0.26 -29.00
N GLY A 100 27.74 -0.40 -27.84
CA GLY A 100 28.48 0.68 -27.19
C GLY A 100 27.62 1.62 -26.34
N SER A 101 26.33 1.32 -26.18
CA SER A 101 25.41 2.12 -25.36
C SER A 101 25.64 1.92 -23.88
N GLN A 102 25.86 3.01 -23.15
CA GLN A 102 25.87 3.07 -21.70
C GLN A 102 24.44 3.24 -21.20
N VAL A 103 23.94 2.30 -20.41
CA VAL A 103 22.56 2.26 -19.92
C VAL A 103 22.50 1.98 -18.43
N THR A 104 21.47 2.49 -17.77
CA THR A 104 21.07 2.02 -16.44
C THR A 104 19.83 1.14 -16.55
N LEU A 105 19.90 -0.05 -15.93
CA LEU A 105 18.84 -1.05 -16.00
C LEU A 105 18.05 -1.06 -14.70
N ARG A 106 16.79 -0.64 -14.78
CA ARG A 106 15.88 -0.54 -13.64
C ARG A 106 14.88 -1.69 -13.64
N HIS A 107 14.59 -2.21 -12.46
CA HIS A 107 13.53 -3.18 -12.25
C HIS A 107 12.14 -2.51 -12.38
N THR A 108 11.25 -3.11 -13.19
CA THR A 108 9.99 -2.45 -13.61
C THR A 108 8.88 -2.57 -12.59
N HIS A 109 8.70 -3.78 -12.01
CA HIS A 109 7.57 -4.09 -11.13
C HIS A 109 8.01 -4.11 -9.66
N GLY A 110 7.09 -3.92 -8.71
CA GLY A 110 7.45 -3.99 -7.28
C GLY A 110 8.37 -2.85 -6.78
N ARG A 111 9.48 -3.20 -6.13
CA ARG A 111 10.43 -2.26 -5.51
C ARG A 111 11.42 -1.73 -6.52
N THR A 112 11.72 -0.43 -6.41
CA THR A 112 12.59 0.25 -7.36
C THR A 112 14.04 0.07 -7.00
N CYS A 113 14.77 -0.51 -7.94
CA CYS A 113 16.20 -0.70 -7.85
C CYS A 113 16.83 -0.81 -9.24
N TRP A 114 18.12 -0.54 -9.31
CA TRP A 114 18.94 -0.64 -10.52
C TRP A 114 19.95 -1.77 -10.38
N ILE A 115 20.24 -2.46 -11.48
CA ILE A 115 21.34 -3.42 -11.51
C ILE A 115 22.63 -2.66 -11.18
N HIS A 116 23.30 -3.12 -10.14
CA HIS A 116 24.45 -2.46 -9.54
C HIS A 116 25.59 -3.45 -9.40
N SER A 117 26.83 -2.98 -9.58
CA SER A 117 28.01 -3.78 -9.25
C SER A 117 29.14 -2.90 -8.73
N HIS A 118 29.78 -3.33 -7.66
CA HIS A 118 30.93 -2.66 -7.04
C HIS A 118 32.09 -3.62 -6.86
N THR A 119 33.28 -3.13 -6.52
CA THR A 119 34.52 -3.94 -6.46
C THR A 119 34.50 -5.09 -5.45
N HIS A 120 33.55 -5.12 -4.51
CA HIS A 120 33.40 -6.21 -3.54
C HIS A 120 32.96 -7.53 -4.22
N VAL A 121 33.47 -8.63 -3.68
CA VAL A 121 33.23 -9.99 -4.18
C VAL A 121 32.34 -10.78 -3.23
N TYR A 122 31.62 -11.78 -3.74
CA TYR A 122 30.86 -12.70 -2.88
C TYR A 122 31.79 -13.40 -1.89
N PRO A 123 31.36 -13.67 -0.65
CA PRO A 123 32.19 -14.41 0.31
C PRO A 123 32.45 -15.82 -0.23
N LEU A 124 33.57 -16.47 0.15
CA LEU A 124 33.87 -17.85 -0.30
C LEU A 124 32.81 -18.87 0.11
N ARG A 125 32.14 -18.62 1.24
CA ARG A 125 31.01 -19.41 1.73
C ARG A 125 29.91 -18.48 2.20
N TYR A 126 28.67 -18.80 1.88
CA TYR A 126 27.51 -18.07 2.41
C TYR A 126 27.26 -18.43 3.88
N THR A 127 26.27 -17.78 4.49
CA THR A 127 25.89 -17.95 5.90
C THR A 127 25.49 -19.39 6.26
N ASP A 128 24.97 -20.14 5.30
CA ASP A 128 24.57 -21.55 5.42
C ASP A 128 25.70 -22.54 5.05
N LYS A 129 26.93 -22.05 4.88
CA LYS A 129 28.14 -22.81 4.53
C LYS A 129 28.19 -23.38 3.11
N ARG A 130 27.22 -23.06 2.23
CA ARG A 130 27.33 -23.37 0.80
C ARG A 130 28.52 -22.62 0.19
N GLY A 131 29.15 -23.25 -0.81
CA GLY A 131 30.23 -22.64 -1.58
C GLY A 131 29.69 -21.56 -2.51
N SER A 132 30.50 -20.52 -2.71
CA SER A 132 30.22 -19.38 -3.57
C SER A 132 31.26 -19.27 -4.67
N SER A 133 30.96 -18.50 -5.71
CA SER A 133 31.84 -18.25 -6.85
C SER A 133 33.04 -17.36 -6.52
N HIS A 134 32.95 -16.59 -5.42
CA HIS A 134 33.89 -15.53 -5.09
C HIS A 134 34.09 -14.48 -6.20
N GLN A 135 33.13 -14.35 -7.11
CA GLN A 135 33.16 -13.34 -8.17
C GLN A 135 32.66 -11.99 -7.67
N GLN A 136 32.76 -10.95 -8.51
CA GLN A 136 32.27 -9.62 -8.17
C GLN A 136 30.75 -9.64 -7.98
N GLN A 137 30.29 -9.01 -6.90
CA GLN A 137 28.87 -8.99 -6.56
C GLN A 137 28.06 -8.19 -7.58
N VAL A 138 26.88 -8.71 -7.93
CA VAL A 138 25.86 -7.98 -8.68
C VAL A 138 24.60 -7.96 -7.82
N THR A 139 24.08 -6.77 -7.60
CA THR A 139 22.96 -6.53 -6.70
C THR A 139 21.94 -5.62 -7.37
N CYS A 140 20.80 -5.42 -6.71
CA CYS A 140 19.84 -4.39 -7.08
C CYS A 140 19.89 -3.29 -6.03
N TYR A 141 20.42 -2.12 -6.40
CA TYR A 141 20.59 -1.00 -5.49
C TYR A 141 19.43 -0.01 -5.61
N SER A 142 18.92 0.49 -4.48
CA SER A 142 17.71 1.34 -4.44
C SER A 142 17.97 2.82 -4.75
N PHE A 143 19.21 3.22 -4.98
CA PHE A 143 19.59 4.60 -5.28
C PHE A 143 20.44 4.64 -6.55
N LYS A 144 20.46 5.81 -7.20
CA LYS A 144 21.28 6.03 -8.38
C LYS A 144 22.73 6.30 -8.00
N ASP A 145 23.64 5.62 -8.67
CA ASP A 145 25.07 5.83 -8.55
C ASP A 145 25.82 5.51 -9.85
N VAL A 146 27.11 5.86 -9.87
CA VAL A 146 27.99 5.59 -11.03
C VAL A 146 28.16 4.09 -11.33
N ASN A 147 27.90 3.24 -10.34
CA ASN A 147 27.99 1.77 -10.46
C ASN A 147 26.69 1.13 -10.99
N ASN A 148 25.69 1.93 -11.38
CA ASN A 148 24.50 1.46 -12.09
C ASN A 148 24.67 1.46 -13.61
N TRP A 149 25.77 2.00 -14.14
CA TRP A 149 26.00 2.07 -15.58
C TRP A 149 26.51 0.74 -16.13
N TRP A 150 25.88 0.26 -17.18
CA TRP A 150 26.23 -0.93 -17.94
C TRP A 150 26.41 -0.57 -19.41
N ILE A 151 27.35 -1.21 -20.10
CA ILE A 151 27.63 -1.01 -21.51
C ILE A 151 27.10 -2.23 -22.27
N VAL A 152 26.24 -1.97 -23.25
CA VAL A 152 25.70 -2.99 -24.15
C VAL A 152 26.73 -3.28 -25.23
N LYS A 153 27.21 -4.51 -25.31
CA LYS A 153 28.24 -4.95 -26.24
C LYS A 153 27.74 -6.13 -27.08
N ARG A 154 28.08 -6.15 -28.37
CA ARG A 154 27.83 -7.31 -29.26
C ARG A 154 28.94 -8.35 -29.09
N VAL A 155 28.62 -9.62 -29.31
CA VAL A 155 29.53 -10.75 -29.08
C VAL A 155 30.72 -10.77 -30.04
N ASP A 156 30.52 -10.31 -31.27
CA ASP A 156 31.48 -10.32 -32.39
C ASP A 156 32.38 -9.08 -32.46
N ARG A 157 32.09 -8.05 -31.65
CA ARG A 157 32.82 -6.79 -31.62
C ARG A 157 33.68 -6.67 -30.36
N ASN A 158 34.87 -6.13 -30.50
CA ASN A 158 35.79 -5.93 -29.37
C ASN A 158 35.85 -4.48 -28.90
N ASP A 159 35.44 -3.54 -29.76
CA ASP A 159 35.22 -2.15 -29.42
C ASP A 159 34.00 -1.98 -28.49
N LEU A 160 33.93 -0.80 -27.88
CA LEU A 160 32.84 -0.38 -26.99
C LEU A 160 32.26 0.97 -27.44
N VAL A 161 32.68 1.47 -28.59
CA VAL A 161 32.27 2.77 -29.13
C VAL A 161 31.10 2.58 -30.08
N VAL A 162 30.19 3.55 -30.08
CA VAL A 162 29.03 3.52 -30.97
C VAL A 162 29.47 3.85 -32.38
N SER A 163 29.24 2.95 -33.33
CA SER A 163 29.52 3.19 -34.75
C SER A 163 28.49 4.12 -35.39
N HIS A 164 28.88 4.79 -36.48
CA HIS A 164 27.96 5.47 -37.39
C HIS A 164 27.97 4.74 -38.74
N PRO A 165 26.84 4.15 -39.21
CA PRO A 165 25.48 4.20 -38.65
C PRO A 165 25.31 3.41 -37.33
N VAL A 166 24.28 3.78 -36.57
CA VAL A 166 23.95 3.20 -35.26
C VAL A 166 23.53 1.74 -35.44
N ASP A 167 24.22 0.85 -34.73
CA ASP A 167 23.92 -0.59 -34.71
C ASP A 167 22.96 -0.91 -33.56
N ALA A 168 21.67 -0.68 -33.80
CA ALA A 168 20.60 -0.88 -32.82
C ALA A 168 20.42 -2.36 -32.45
N ILE A 169 20.13 -2.63 -31.16
CA ILE A 169 19.87 -3.97 -30.65
C ILE A 169 18.40 -4.32 -30.87
N HIS A 170 18.15 -5.49 -31.44
CA HIS A 170 16.82 -5.97 -31.76
C HIS A 170 16.38 -7.11 -30.83
N HIS A 171 15.08 -7.38 -30.80
CA HIS A 171 14.53 -8.56 -30.14
C HIS A 171 15.22 -9.84 -30.65
N GLY A 172 15.68 -10.68 -29.73
CA GLY A 172 16.37 -11.94 -30.03
C GLY A 172 17.89 -11.83 -30.18
N ASP A 173 18.45 -10.61 -30.22
CA ASP A 173 19.89 -10.40 -30.28
C ASP A 173 20.58 -10.91 -29.00
N VAL A 174 21.79 -11.46 -29.18
CA VAL A 174 22.65 -11.87 -28.07
C VAL A 174 23.69 -10.79 -27.81
N ILE A 175 23.76 -10.34 -26.57
CA ILE A 175 24.62 -9.26 -26.10
C ILE A 175 25.44 -9.68 -24.89
N GLN A 176 26.44 -8.87 -24.57
CA GLN A 176 27.14 -8.84 -23.29
C GLN A 176 26.80 -7.52 -22.60
N LEU A 177 26.52 -7.58 -21.30
CA LEU A 177 26.37 -6.42 -20.44
C LEU A 177 27.67 -6.24 -19.65
N VAL A 178 28.41 -5.18 -19.93
CA VAL A 178 29.70 -4.89 -19.29
C VAL A 178 29.54 -3.78 -18.27
N HIS A 179 29.92 -4.01 -17.03
CA HIS A 179 29.80 -2.99 -15.98
C HIS A 179 30.68 -1.78 -16.29
N GLY A 180 30.11 -0.57 -16.22
CA GLY A 180 30.74 0.67 -16.71
C GLY A 180 32.04 1.02 -16.01
N MET A 181 32.08 0.91 -14.67
CA MET A 181 33.24 1.27 -13.86
C MET A 181 34.30 0.17 -13.77
N THR A 182 33.89 -1.10 -13.62
CA THR A 182 34.84 -2.21 -13.43
C THR A 182 35.17 -2.95 -14.73
N SER A 183 34.50 -2.62 -15.84
CA SER A 183 34.64 -3.26 -17.15
C SER A 183 34.49 -4.80 -17.12
N ARG A 184 33.82 -5.35 -16.09
CA ARG A 184 33.56 -6.79 -15.96
C ARG A 184 32.20 -7.15 -16.57
N ALA A 185 32.11 -8.29 -17.23
CA ALA A 185 30.88 -8.74 -17.87
C ALA A 185 29.92 -9.40 -16.87
N LEU A 186 28.63 -9.09 -17.00
CA LEU A 186 27.54 -9.75 -16.29
C LEU A 186 27.51 -11.23 -16.68
N ASN A 187 27.52 -12.09 -15.68
CA ASN A 187 27.70 -13.53 -15.80
C ASN A 187 26.71 -14.25 -14.89
N SER A 188 26.25 -15.43 -15.33
CA SER A 188 25.57 -16.38 -14.45
C SER A 188 26.14 -17.77 -14.70
N HIS A 189 26.11 -18.61 -13.69
CA HIS A 189 26.79 -19.90 -13.72
C HIS A 189 26.12 -20.85 -12.73
N ASP A 190 26.48 -22.13 -12.76
CA ASP A 190 25.82 -23.16 -11.95
C ASP A 190 26.28 -23.15 -10.47
N VAL A 191 26.09 -22.01 -9.82
CA VAL A 191 26.27 -21.79 -8.38
C VAL A 191 24.95 -21.26 -7.85
N ALA A 192 24.50 -21.80 -6.73
CA ALA A 192 23.24 -21.40 -6.11
C ALA A 192 23.35 -20.00 -5.50
N ALA A 193 22.33 -19.14 -5.71
CA ALA A 193 22.32 -17.78 -5.19
C ALA A 193 22.42 -17.72 -3.65
N PRO A 194 22.96 -16.64 -3.07
CA PRO A 194 23.28 -16.56 -1.64
C PRO A 194 22.07 -16.73 -0.73
N VAL A 195 20.94 -16.10 -1.04
CA VAL A 195 19.71 -16.12 -0.22
C VAL A 195 18.64 -17.03 -0.85
N SER A 196 18.63 -17.13 -2.18
CA SER A 196 17.65 -17.91 -2.94
C SER A 196 18.28 -19.16 -3.57
N PRO A 197 18.55 -20.24 -2.82
CA PRO A 197 19.35 -21.39 -3.28
C PRO A 197 18.77 -22.14 -4.49
N GLN A 198 17.47 -22.01 -4.74
CA GLN A 198 16.80 -22.58 -5.91
C GLN A 198 17.12 -21.86 -7.24
N ASN A 199 17.69 -20.65 -7.16
CA ASN A 199 18.07 -19.81 -8.29
C ASN A 199 19.60 -19.80 -8.48
N GLN A 200 20.08 -19.44 -9.67
CA GLN A 200 21.52 -19.32 -9.89
C GLN A 200 22.02 -17.92 -9.50
N GLU A 201 23.26 -17.87 -9.02
CA GLU A 201 23.99 -16.65 -8.72
C GLU A 201 24.22 -15.84 -10.01
N VAL A 202 24.04 -14.53 -9.90
CA VAL A 202 24.43 -13.55 -10.92
C VAL A 202 25.61 -12.76 -10.38
N SER A 203 26.65 -12.66 -11.19
CA SER A 203 27.93 -12.08 -10.78
C SER A 203 28.57 -11.31 -11.93
N CYS A 204 29.58 -10.51 -11.64
CA CYS A 204 30.48 -9.97 -12.64
C CYS A 204 31.72 -10.87 -12.70
N TYR A 205 31.99 -11.48 -13.86
CA TYR A 205 33.02 -12.50 -13.99
C TYR A 205 34.41 -11.94 -13.66
N ILE A 206 35.15 -12.66 -12.81
CA ILE A 206 36.57 -12.42 -12.53
C ILE A 206 37.33 -13.66 -12.99
N ASP A 207 38.30 -13.47 -13.87
CA ASP A 207 39.19 -14.54 -14.28
C ASP A 207 40.25 -14.79 -13.19
N TYR A 208 40.04 -15.84 -12.41
CA TYR A 208 41.01 -16.32 -11.42
C TYR A 208 42.02 -17.32 -12.02
N ASN A 209 42.10 -17.42 -13.35
CA ASN A 209 42.86 -18.45 -14.07
C ASN A 209 42.41 -19.88 -13.68
N VAL A 210 41.09 -20.05 -13.54
CA VAL A 210 40.43 -21.32 -13.20
C VAL A 210 39.74 -21.85 -14.46
N SER A 211 39.64 -23.17 -14.60
CA SER A 211 39.10 -23.86 -15.78
C SER A 211 37.62 -23.59 -16.13
N MET A 212 36.94 -22.68 -15.43
CA MET A 212 35.56 -22.30 -15.75
C MET A 212 35.52 -21.09 -16.69
N PRO A 213 35.10 -21.27 -17.95
CA PRO A 213 34.96 -20.16 -18.88
C PRO A 213 33.82 -19.23 -18.45
N SER A 214 33.90 -17.97 -18.85
CA SER A 214 32.83 -17.01 -18.64
C SER A 214 31.57 -17.41 -19.41
N GLN A 215 30.42 -17.26 -18.76
CA GLN A 215 29.08 -17.46 -19.34
C GLN A 215 28.35 -16.12 -19.23
N ASN A 216 28.72 -15.21 -20.14
CA ASN A 216 28.36 -13.79 -20.07
C ASN A 216 27.42 -13.36 -21.21
N LEU A 217 26.79 -14.31 -21.88
CA LEU A 217 25.93 -14.07 -23.04
C LEU A 217 24.46 -14.02 -22.62
N TRP A 218 23.78 -12.94 -23.01
CA TRP A 218 22.39 -12.66 -22.68
C TRP A 218 21.61 -12.37 -23.95
N ARG A 219 20.52 -13.10 -24.18
CA ARG A 219 19.57 -12.83 -25.25
C ARG A 219 18.55 -11.79 -24.78
N VAL A 220 18.32 -10.75 -25.57
CA VAL A 220 17.33 -9.70 -25.29
C VAL A 220 15.95 -10.15 -25.75
N ASP A 221 14.98 -10.17 -24.84
CA ASP A 221 13.56 -10.44 -25.12
C ASP A 221 12.72 -9.20 -24.83
N ILE A 222 12.29 -8.48 -25.87
CA ILE A 222 11.40 -7.32 -25.75
C ILE A 222 9.95 -7.79 -25.52
N VAL A 223 9.41 -7.49 -24.35
CA VAL A 223 8.11 -7.98 -23.87
C VAL A 223 6.94 -7.25 -24.53
N ASN A 224 7.02 -5.91 -24.65
CA ASN A 224 5.97 -5.07 -25.22
C ASN A 224 6.21 -4.74 -26.70
N ARG A 225 6.79 -5.69 -27.45
CA ARG A 225 7.11 -5.56 -28.88
C ARG A 225 5.91 -5.16 -29.75
N GLU A 226 4.70 -5.59 -29.39
CA GLU A 226 3.48 -5.26 -30.14
C GLU A 226 3.14 -3.76 -30.08
N GLN A 227 3.62 -3.06 -29.05
CA GLN A 227 3.37 -1.63 -28.84
C GLN A 227 4.53 -0.77 -29.37
N VAL A 228 5.77 -1.20 -29.15
CA VAL A 228 6.99 -0.38 -29.35
C VAL A 228 7.82 -0.82 -30.57
N GLY A 229 7.57 -2.02 -31.11
CA GLY A 229 8.33 -2.63 -32.20
C GLY A 229 9.46 -3.55 -31.72
N ASP A 230 10.26 -4.03 -32.68
CA ASP A 230 11.34 -5.01 -32.44
C ASP A 230 12.69 -4.37 -32.06
N VAL A 231 12.78 -3.03 -32.06
CA VAL A 231 13.97 -2.28 -31.69
C VAL A 231 13.93 -1.97 -30.20
N TRP A 232 15.07 -2.14 -29.50
CA TRP A 232 15.16 -1.83 -28.08
C TRP A 232 15.25 -0.31 -27.86
N HIS A 233 14.15 0.28 -27.41
CA HIS A 233 14.07 1.70 -27.08
C HIS A 233 14.19 1.97 -25.58
N THR A 234 14.84 3.08 -25.24
CA THR A 234 14.93 3.58 -23.85
C THR A 234 13.57 4.01 -23.34
N ILE A 235 13.30 3.78 -22.03
CA ILE A 235 12.05 4.08 -21.30
C ILE A 235 10.81 3.31 -21.79
N GLU A 236 10.61 3.20 -23.09
CA GLU A 236 9.41 2.59 -23.69
C GLU A 236 9.49 1.07 -23.70
N SER A 237 10.67 0.48 -24.00
CA SER A 237 10.78 -0.98 -24.09
C SER A 237 10.95 -1.62 -22.72
N LEU A 238 10.15 -2.66 -22.50
CA LEU A 238 10.27 -3.58 -21.38
C LEU A 238 11.01 -4.82 -21.87
N VAL A 239 12.14 -5.15 -21.26
CA VAL A 239 13.02 -6.23 -21.72
C VAL A 239 13.29 -7.28 -20.65
N ARG A 240 13.52 -8.51 -21.09
CA ARG A 240 14.11 -9.58 -20.27
C ARG A 240 15.47 -9.95 -20.83
N PHE A 241 16.38 -10.31 -19.93
CA PHE A 241 17.68 -10.85 -20.30
C PHE A 241 17.69 -12.35 -20.04
N ILE A 242 17.77 -13.15 -21.09
CA ILE A 242 17.78 -14.61 -21.02
C ILE A 242 19.23 -15.08 -21.14
N HIS A 243 19.75 -15.69 -20.09
CA HIS A 243 21.09 -16.26 -20.07
C HIS A 243 21.18 -17.39 -21.10
N VAL A 244 22.12 -17.31 -22.05
CA VAL A 244 22.16 -18.23 -23.20
C VAL A 244 22.50 -19.66 -22.77
N ASN A 245 23.47 -19.82 -21.86
CA ASN A 245 23.96 -21.15 -21.47
C ASN A 245 22.95 -21.92 -20.61
N SER A 246 22.22 -21.24 -19.71
CA SER A 246 21.25 -21.90 -18.81
C SER A 246 19.79 -21.70 -19.22
N SER A 247 19.51 -20.87 -20.22
CA SER A 247 18.15 -20.49 -20.66
C SER A 247 17.27 -19.91 -19.53
N GLN A 248 17.89 -19.31 -18.52
CA GLN A 248 17.23 -18.70 -17.37
C GLN A 248 17.15 -17.17 -17.51
N ALA A 249 16.09 -16.56 -17.00
CA ALA A 249 15.90 -15.11 -17.08
C ALA A 249 16.50 -14.39 -15.87
N LEU A 250 17.12 -13.23 -16.10
CA LEU A 250 17.59 -12.33 -15.05
C LEU A 250 16.41 -11.79 -14.23
N LYS A 251 16.45 -11.98 -12.92
CA LYS A 251 15.34 -11.75 -12.01
C LYS A 251 15.77 -10.95 -10.78
N PHE A 252 14.91 -10.04 -10.34
CA PHE A 252 14.96 -9.47 -8.99
C PHE A 252 14.33 -10.45 -7.98
N SER A 253 15.09 -10.94 -6.99
CA SER A 253 14.55 -11.97 -6.07
C SER A 253 13.62 -11.44 -4.99
N GLY A 254 13.58 -10.12 -4.77
CA GLY A 254 12.85 -9.49 -3.67
C GLY A 254 13.47 -9.68 -2.29
N ARG A 255 14.57 -10.44 -2.18
CA ARG A 255 15.29 -10.67 -0.91
C ARG A 255 16.46 -9.70 -0.75
N GLN A 256 16.81 -9.41 0.49
CA GLN A 256 17.99 -8.61 0.83
C GLN A 256 19.18 -9.51 1.12
N LEU A 257 20.34 -9.11 0.64
CA LEU A 257 21.61 -9.71 0.98
C LEU A 257 21.98 -9.36 2.44
N PRO A 258 22.76 -10.20 3.13
CA PRO A 258 23.28 -9.88 4.46
C PRO A 258 24.26 -8.70 4.46
N ASP A 259 24.81 -8.37 5.64
CA ASP A 259 25.73 -7.24 5.83
C ASP A 259 26.92 -7.20 4.87
N TRP A 260 27.44 -8.36 4.44
CA TRP A 260 28.55 -8.43 3.46
C TRP A 260 28.16 -7.95 2.06
N GLY A 261 26.87 -7.90 1.75
CA GLY A 261 26.28 -7.34 0.52
C GLY A 261 25.59 -6.00 0.77
N PHE A 262 25.98 -5.29 1.85
CA PHE A 262 25.51 -3.94 2.20
C PHE A 262 23.99 -3.80 2.33
N ASN A 263 23.28 -4.88 2.67
CA ASN A 263 21.81 -4.92 2.74
C ASN A 263 21.12 -4.49 1.43
N GLN A 264 21.83 -4.60 0.30
CA GLN A 264 21.28 -4.42 -1.04
C GLN A 264 20.43 -5.64 -1.44
N HIS A 265 19.63 -5.52 -2.50
CA HIS A 265 18.77 -6.61 -2.92
C HIS A 265 19.50 -7.60 -3.83
N GLU A 266 19.07 -8.86 -3.75
CA GLU A 266 19.67 -9.96 -4.51
C GLU A 266 19.10 -10.02 -5.94
N VAL A 267 20.01 -10.15 -6.92
CA VAL A 267 19.71 -10.40 -8.33
C VAL A 267 20.12 -11.84 -8.64
N VAL A 268 19.24 -12.59 -9.29
CA VAL A 268 19.41 -14.02 -9.57
C VAL A 268 18.97 -14.37 -10.99
N THR A 269 19.18 -15.61 -11.44
CA THR A 269 18.46 -16.12 -12.61
C THR A 269 17.41 -17.16 -12.22
N ASP A 270 16.32 -17.20 -12.99
CA ASP A 270 15.19 -18.09 -12.75
C ASP A 270 14.82 -18.87 -14.01
N ARG A 271 14.38 -20.13 -13.80
CA ARG A 271 13.88 -21.00 -14.86
C ARG A 271 12.52 -20.54 -15.38
N ILE A 272 11.74 -19.87 -14.54
CA ILE A 272 10.48 -19.25 -14.96
C ILE A 272 10.81 -17.93 -15.67
N VAL A 273 10.82 -17.96 -17.00
CA VAL A 273 11.22 -16.80 -17.81
C VAL A 273 10.16 -15.69 -17.78
N SER A 274 8.88 -16.05 -17.94
CA SER A 274 7.77 -15.10 -18.00
C SER A 274 7.20 -14.84 -16.60
N GLN A 275 7.69 -13.78 -15.96
CA GLN A 275 7.18 -13.24 -14.69
C GLN A 275 7.44 -11.73 -14.64
N ASP A 276 6.80 -11.03 -13.69
CA ASP A 276 6.93 -9.57 -13.56
C ASP A 276 8.32 -9.17 -13.05
N ASP A 277 8.94 -10.01 -12.20
CA ASP A 277 10.24 -9.79 -11.57
C ASP A 277 11.44 -9.95 -12.53
N THR A 278 11.20 -10.43 -13.76
CA THR A 278 12.23 -10.56 -14.81
C THR A 278 12.24 -9.40 -15.79
N VAL A 279 11.38 -8.40 -15.59
CA VAL A 279 11.18 -7.29 -16.52
C VAL A 279 12.01 -6.07 -16.10
N TRP A 280 12.93 -5.69 -16.98
CA TRP A 280 13.84 -4.56 -16.83
C TRP A 280 13.52 -3.47 -17.85
N ASN A 281 13.84 -2.24 -17.50
CA ASN A 281 13.67 -1.08 -18.35
C ASN A 281 14.95 -0.25 -18.35
N VAL A 282 15.33 0.27 -19.53
CA VAL A 282 16.44 1.21 -19.63
C VAL A 282 15.94 2.58 -19.25
N GLU A 283 16.44 3.10 -18.12
CA GLU A 283 16.00 4.38 -17.62
C GLU A 283 16.85 5.52 -18.19
N GLU A 284 18.18 5.44 -18.02
CA GLU A 284 19.14 6.41 -18.54
C GLU A 284 19.98 5.78 -19.64
N HIS A 285 20.31 6.55 -20.66
CA HIS A 285 21.08 6.08 -21.81
C HIS A 285 22.03 7.12 -22.39
N ARG A 286 23.23 6.69 -22.79
CA ARG A 286 24.25 7.51 -23.46
C ARG A 286 25.04 6.68 -24.47
N TYR A 287 25.51 7.31 -25.54
CA TYR A 287 26.46 6.68 -26.46
C TYR A 287 27.90 6.88 -26.00
N THR A 288 28.67 5.80 -25.96
CA THR A 288 30.11 5.85 -25.71
C THR A 288 30.81 6.47 -26.92
N LYS A 289 31.55 7.56 -26.69
CA LYS A 289 32.30 8.28 -27.75
C LYS A 289 33.79 7.98 -27.75
N THR A 290 34.33 7.51 -26.63
CA THR A 290 35.77 7.39 -26.38
C THR A 290 36.14 5.93 -26.09
N GLU A 291 37.22 5.43 -26.71
CA GLU A 291 37.69 4.04 -26.50
C GLU A 291 38.42 3.88 -25.16
N ASP A 292 39.16 4.92 -24.72
CA ASP A 292 40.01 4.85 -23.53
C ASP A 292 39.21 4.70 -22.23
N GLN A 293 39.54 3.66 -21.47
CA GLN A 293 38.85 3.31 -20.23
C GLN A 293 38.90 4.42 -19.18
N LYS A 294 40.05 5.07 -19.01
CA LYS A 294 40.23 6.14 -18.01
C LYS A 294 39.39 7.38 -18.31
N ASP A 295 39.23 7.71 -19.59
CA ASP A 295 38.43 8.86 -20.00
C ASP A 295 36.94 8.54 -19.94
N ARG A 296 36.53 7.29 -20.23
CA ARG A 296 35.17 6.80 -19.94
C ARG A 296 34.82 6.88 -18.46
N GLU A 297 35.71 6.43 -17.58
CA GLU A 297 35.51 6.53 -16.13
C GLU A 297 35.37 7.99 -15.68
N ARG A 298 36.17 8.90 -16.26
CA ARG A 298 36.06 10.35 -16.00
C ARG A 298 34.76 10.95 -16.52
N GLU A 299 34.31 10.57 -17.72
CA GLU A 299 33.03 11.01 -18.28
C GLU A 299 31.85 10.54 -17.42
N LEU A 300 31.90 9.30 -16.92
CA LEU A 300 30.88 8.74 -16.03
C LEU A 300 30.82 9.50 -14.69
N VAL A 301 31.98 9.89 -14.14
CA VAL A 301 32.07 10.63 -12.87
C VAL A 301 31.68 12.11 -13.02
N ASN A 302 32.04 12.75 -14.14
CA ASN A 302 31.86 14.20 -14.34
C ASN A 302 30.53 14.60 -14.97
N ALA A 303 29.68 13.65 -15.34
CA ALA A 303 28.44 13.97 -16.03
C ALA A 303 27.42 14.64 -15.09
N GLU A 304 27.38 15.97 -15.11
CA GLU A 304 26.29 16.76 -14.55
C GLU A 304 24.98 16.48 -15.32
N MET A 305 23.92 16.18 -14.57
CA MET A 305 22.61 15.78 -15.09
C MET A 305 21.73 17.00 -15.38
N ILE A 306 21.65 17.50 -16.62
CA ILE A 306 20.79 18.65 -16.98
C ILE A 306 20.18 18.52 -18.41
N PRO A 307 18.84 18.65 -18.64
CA PRO A 307 18.29 18.37 -19.98
C PRO A 307 16.98 19.07 -20.51
N LEU A 308 16.53 18.71 -21.74
CA LEU A 308 15.70 19.54 -22.68
C LEU A 308 14.27 19.15 -23.24
N ARG A 309 13.54 18.04 -22.95
CA ARG A 309 12.05 17.88 -23.22
C ARG A 309 11.14 16.85 -22.44
N ALA A 310 9.95 17.23 -21.94
CA ALA A 310 9.11 16.41 -21.03
C ALA A 310 8.40 15.17 -21.67
N THR A 311 8.25 14.06 -20.92
CA THR A 311 7.31 12.96 -21.23
C THR A 311 5.92 13.27 -20.69
N SER A 312 4.85 12.87 -21.41
CA SER A 312 3.47 13.13 -20.99
C SER A 312 2.65 11.83 -20.96
N LEU A 313 2.19 11.43 -19.77
CA LEU A 313 1.21 10.36 -19.59
C LEU A 313 -0.21 10.93 -19.55
N SER A 314 -1.18 10.13 -19.99
CA SER A 314 -2.60 10.41 -19.85
C SER A 314 -3.06 10.30 -18.39
N PHE A 315 -4.21 10.90 -18.09
CA PHE A 315 -4.85 10.76 -16.77
C PHE A 315 -5.11 9.29 -16.41
N TRP A 316 -5.57 8.48 -17.38
CA TRP A 316 -5.95 7.09 -17.12
C TRP A 316 -4.76 6.21 -16.78
N GLU A 317 -3.63 6.38 -17.46
CA GLU A 317 -2.39 5.67 -17.14
C GLU A 317 -1.92 6.03 -15.73
N LYS A 318 -1.86 7.32 -15.40
CA LYS A 318 -1.50 7.78 -14.06
C LYS A 318 -2.47 7.27 -13.00
N PHE A 319 -3.76 7.31 -13.27
CA PHE A 319 -4.80 6.87 -12.35
C PHE A 319 -4.71 5.37 -12.09
N ILE A 320 -4.65 4.54 -13.13
CA ILE A 320 -4.60 3.07 -13.00
C ILE A 320 -3.34 2.64 -12.25
N GLU A 321 -2.18 3.23 -12.59
CA GLU A 321 -0.93 2.93 -11.89
C GLU A 321 -1.03 3.28 -10.40
N LEU A 322 -1.52 4.48 -10.09
CA LEU A 322 -1.71 4.92 -8.70
C LEU A 322 -2.68 4.00 -7.95
N GLN A 323 -3.81 3.62 -8.56
CA GLN A 323 -4.79 2.71 -7.94
C GLN A 323 -4.20 1.33 -7.66
N TYR A 324 -3.46 0.79 -8.64
CA TYR A 324 -2.79 -0.50 -8.49
C TYR A 324 -1.81 -0.47 -7.31
N LYS A 325 -0.99 0.58 -7.22
CA LYS A 325 -0.06 0.76 -6.10
C LYS A 325 -0.79 0.96 -4.77
N MET A 326 -1.89 1.71 -4.73
CA MET A 326 -2.68 1.91 -3.50
C MET A 326 -3.38 0.64 -2.99
N LEU A 327 -3.75 -0.29 -3.88
CA LEU A 327 -4.49 -1.52 -3.53
C LEU A 327 -3.57 -2.72 -3.30
N PHE A 328 -2.51 -2.86 -4.11
CA PHE A 328 -1.69 -4.07 -4.17
C PHE A 328 -0.24 -3.87 -3.74
N ALA A 329 0.32 -2.65 -3.84
CA ALA A 329 1.64 -2.40 -3.31
C ALA A 329 1.54 -2.33 -1.78
N ASN A 330 1.74 -3.48 -1.14
CA ASN A 330 1.88 -3.60 0.30
C ASN A 330 2.90 -2.55 0.76
N GLN A 331 2.42 -1.49 1.42
CA GLN A 331 3.28 -0.75 2.35
C GLN A 331 3.85 -1.81 3.29
N GLU A 332 5.18 -1.92 3.35
CA GLU A 332 5.87 -2.81 4.27
C GLU A 332 5.13 -2.75 5.61
N ASN A 333 4.40 -3.82 5.92
CA ASN A 333 3.64 -3.92 7.16
C ASN A 333 4.70 -3.78 8.24
N VAL A 334 4.79 -2.61 8.88
CA VAL A 334 5.64 -2.37 10.05
C VAL A 334 5.11 -3.33 11.10
N GLN A 335 5.64 -4.55 11.12
CA GLN A 335 5.12 -5.59 11.99
C GLN A 335 5.39 -5.15 13.42
N ASN A 336 4.33 -5.15 14.21
CA ASN A 336 4.34 -4.96 15.67
C ASN A 336 4.71 -3.55 16.15
N HIS A 337 3.87 -2.57 15.82
CA HIS A 337 3.90 -1.29 16.54
C HIS A 337 3.39 -1.48 17.99
N MET A 338 4.07 -0.88 18.97
CA MET A 338 3.74 -1.03 20.41
C MET A 338 2.27 -0.67 20.74
N TYR A 339 1.74 0.38 20.09
CA TYR A 339 0.33 0.82 20.26
C TYR A 339 -0.66 0.14 19.32
N SER A 340 -0.28 -0.96 18.66
CA SER A 340 -1.22 -1.75 17.86
C SER A 340 -2.26 -2.43 18.77
N SER A 341 -3.45 -2.60 18.21
CA SER A 341 -4.62 -3.12 18.93
C SER A 341 -5.43 -4.02 18.02
N GLU A 342 -6.06 -5.03 18.61
CA GLU A 342 -6.86 -6.01 17.86
C GLU A 342 -8.35 -5.66 17.83
N PRO A 343 -9.10 -6.12 16.81
CA PRO A 343 -10.54 -5.88 16.72
C PRO A 343 -11.34 -6.31 17.95
N LEU A 344 -10.92 -7.37 18.64
CA LEU A 344 -11.57 -7.89 19.86
C LEU A 344 -11.41 -6.93 21.06
N GLU A 345 -10.34 -6.14 21.09
CA GLU A 345 -10.03 -5.21 22.17
C GLU A 345 -10.84 -3.91 22.07
N TRP A 346 -11.29 -3.56 20.86
CA TRP A 346 -11.92 -2.27 20.60
C TRP A 346 -13.23 -2.04 21.34
N PRO A 347 -14.19 -2.99 21.43
CA PRO A 347 -15.45 -2.76 22.14
C PRO A 347 -15.31 -2.43 23.63
N PHE A 348 -14.17 -2.80 24.23
CA PHE A 348 -13.86 -2.57 25.64
C PHE A 348 -12.81 -1.48 25.86
N MET A 349 -12.26 -0.91 24.79
CA MET A 349 -11.21 0.11 24.86
C MET A 349 -10.02 -0.37 25.70
N ALA A 350 -9.57 -1.62 25.46
CA ALA A 350 -8.50 -2.21 26.25
C ALA A 350 -7.17 -1.48 26.03
N ARG A 351 -6.89 -1.02 24.81
CA ARG A 351 -5.66 -0.28 24.46
C ARG A 351 -5.97 1.08 23.84
N GLY A 352 -5.19 2.09 24.22
CA GLY A 352 -5.19 3.43 23.64
C GLY A 352 -3.96 3.67 22.75
N ILE A 353 -3.89 4.85 22.14
CA ILE A 353 -2.75 5.24 21.28
C ILE A 353 -2.15 6.54 21.82
N ALA A 354 -0.85 6.56 22.10
CA ALA A 354 -0.13 7.81 22.37
C ALA A 354 0.15 8.54 21.06
N TYR A 355 -0.29 9.80 20.93
CA TYR A 355 0.02 10.66 19.79
C TYR A 355 1.22 11.56 20.05
N TRP A 356 1.34 12.07 21.27
CA TRP A 356 2.37 13.02 21.63
C TRP A 356 2.67 12.93 23.12
N VAL A 357 3.94 13.11 23.46
CA VAL A 357 4.39 13.33 24.83
C VAL A 357 5.39 14.47 24.81
N SER A 358 5.27 15.40 25.76
CA SER A 358 6.22 16.48 25.92
C SER A 358 7.60 15.93 26.28
N PRO A 359 8.69 16.47 25.70
CA PRO A 359 10.05 16.03 26.04
C PRO A 359 10.47 16.47 27.44
N ASN A 360 9.91 17.57 27.96
CA ASN A 360 10.34 18.21 29.21
C ASN A 360 9.31 18.07 30.34
N SER A 361 8.14 17.51 30.05
CA SER A 361 7.08 17.34 31.02
C SER A 361 6.27 16.08 30.73
N ASN A 362 5.50 15.63 31.71
CA ASN A 362 4.60 14.49 31.58
C ASN A 362 3.24 14.87 30.93
N ALA A 363 3.21 15.98 30.17
CA ALA A 363 2.06 16.32 29.35
C ALA A 363 1.99 15.38 28.14
N GLN A 364 0.81 14.85 27.83
CA GLN A 364 0.66 13.84 26.77
C GLN A 364 -0.71 13.93 26.10
N VAL A 365 -0.75 13.61 24.80
CA VAL A 365 -1.97 13.49 24.01
C VAL A 365 -2.18 12.02 23.67
N HIS A 366 -3.33 11.47 24.08
CA HIS A 366 -3.70 10.08 23.86
C HIS A 366 -5.05 9.97 23.17
N LEU A 367 -5.15 9.07 22.19
CA LEU A 367 -6.43 8.61 21.67
C LEU A 367 -7.05 7.65 22.68
N LEU A 368 -7.96 8.18 23.49
CA LEU A 368 -8.77 7.42 24.41
C LEU A 368 -10.21 7.90 24.33
N GLY A 369 -11.15 6.97 24.19
CA GLY A 369 -12.57 7.28 24.22
C GLY A 369 -13.08 7.58 25.63
N ASN A 370 -14.29 8.13 25.72
CA ASN A 370 -14.98 8.25 27.00
C ASN A 370 -15.48 6.87 27.43
N LEU A 371 -14.89 6.30 28.48
CA LEU A 371 -15.17 4.93 28.96
C LEU A 371 -16.66 4.68 29.20
N VAL A 372 -17.38 5.69 29.73
CA VAL A 372 -18.81 5.55 30.07
C VAL A 372 -19.64 5.46 28.80
N VAL A 373 -19.39 6.31 27.80
CA VAL A 373 -20.05 6.23 26.48
C VAL A 373 -19.67 4.93 25.78
N TRP A 374 -18.42 4.50 25.93
CA TRP A 374 -17.90 3.32 25.25
C TRP A 374 -18.56 2.03 25.73
N LEU A 375 -18.59 1.81 27.05
CA LEU A 375 -19.19 0.63 27.67
C LEU A 375 -20.71 0.67 27.58
N SER A 376 -21.35 1.83 27.80
CA SER A 376 -22.80 1.97 27.60
C SER A 376 -23.20 1.71 26.15
N GLY A 377 -22.38 2.11 25.18
CA GLY A 377 -22.55 1.76 23.77
C GLY A 377 -22.49 0.26 23.51
N SER A 378 -21.51 -0.43 24.08
CA SER A 378 -21.36 -1.88 23.94
C SER A 378 -22.52 -2.63 24.61
N ALA A 379 -22.97 -2.17 25.79
CA ALA A 379 -24.17 -2.68 26.45
C ALA A 379 -25.44 -2.43 25.62
N SER A 380 -25.58 -1.23 25.04
CA SER A 380 -26.71 -0.88 24.18
C SER A 380 -26.80 -1.79 22.96
N LEU A 381 -25.66 -2.14 22.36
CA LEU A 381 -25.62 -3.05 21.22
C LEU A 381 -26.15 -4.45 21.58
N LEU A 382 -25.75 -4.97 22.74
CA LEU A 382 -26.25 -6.26 23.26
C LEU A 382 -27.75 -6.19 23.58
N ILE A 383 -28.19 -5.14 24.28
CA ILE A 383 -29.61 -4.96 24.65
C ILE A 383 -30.47 -4.83 23.40
N TYR A 384 -30.08 -3.98 22.44
CA TYR A 384 -30.82 -3.81 21.19
C TYR A 384 -30.91 -5.12 20.40
N SER A 385 -29.79 -5.85 20.27
CA SER A 385 -29.77 -7.16 19.57
C SER A 385 -30.67 -8.18 20.27
N THR A 386 -30.68 -8.20 21.60
CA THR A 386 -31.55 -9.08 22.40
C THR A 386 -33.03 -8.71 22.23
N LEU A 387 -33.36 -7.42 22.26
CA LEU A 387 -34.72 -6.93 22.01
C LEU A 387 -35.18 -7.25 20.59
N LEU A 388 -34.30 -7.09 19.59
CA LEU A 388 -34.59 -7.44 18.21
C LEU A 388 -34.95 -8.93 18.08
N VAL A 389 -34.13 -9.83 18.63
CA VAL A 389 -34.42 -11.27 18.65
C VAL A 389 -35.72 -11.56 19.38
N PHE A 390 -35.94 -10.94 20.55
CA PHE A 390 -37.17 -11.10 21.33
C PHE A 390 -38.42 -10.70 20.55
N TYR A 391 -38.42 -9.52 19.91
CA TYR A 391 -39.55 -9.05 19.11
C TYR A 391 -39.77 -9.91 17.87
N LEU A 392 -38.71 -10.36 17.20
CA LEU A 392 -38.82 -11.29 16.06
C LEU A 392 -39.44 -12.62 16.49
N MET A 393 -39.02 -13.18 17.63
CA MET A 393 -39.59 -14.40 18.19
C MET A 393 -41.08 -14.23 18.56
N ARG A 394 -41.46 -13.12 19.19
CA ARG A 394 -42.87 -12.86 19.53
C ARG A 394 -43.74 -12.65 18.31
N ARG A 395 -43.24 -11.95 17.29
CA ARG A 395 -43.94 -11.80 16.01
C ARG A 395 -44.11 -13.13 15.28
N ARG A 396 -43.12 -14.04 15.35
CA ARG A 396 -43.25 -15.41 14.82
C ARG A 396 -44.38 -16.19 15.52
N ARG A 397 -44.64 -15.90 16.80
CA ARG A 397 -45.77 -16.42 17.58
C ARG A 397 -47.06 -15.62 17.41
N ARG A 398 -47.14 -14.74 16.39
CA ARG A 398 -48.28 -13.86 16.08
C ARG A 398 -48.66 -12.91 17.22
N CYS A 399 -47.70 -12.58 18.08
CA CYS A 399 -47.86 -11.58 19.11
C CYS A 399 -47.27 -10.24 18.64
N TYR A 400 -48.12 -9.22 18.53
CA TYR A 400 -47.73 -7.89 18.04
C TYR A 400 -47.73 -6.89 19.19
N ASP A 401 -46.64 -6.86 19.97
CA ASP A 401 -46.54 -6.02 21.17
C ASP A 401 -46.35 -4.53 20.86
N LEU A 402 -45.86 -4.21 19.66
CA LEU A 402 -45.58 -2.84 19.20
C LEU A 402 -46.55 -2.43 18.08
N PRO A 403 -47.05 -1.18 18.10
CA PRO A 403 -47.77 -0.61 16.97
C PRO A 403 -46.95 -0.69 15.67
N PRO A 404 -47.60 -0.78 14.48
CA PRO A 404 -46.90 -0.95 13.21
C PRO A 404 -45.84 0.12 12.92
N GLU A 405 -46.12 1.39 13.22
CA GLU A 405 -45.20 2.51 12.99
C GLU A 405 -43.95 2.43 13.86
N VAL A 406 -44.12 2.13 15.16
CA VAL A 406 -43.01 1.98 16.11
C VAL A 406 -42.13 0.80 15.73
N TRP A 407 -42.74 -0.30 15.27
CA TRP A 407 -42.01 -1.44 14.76
C TRP A 407 -41.20 -1.11 13.52
N GLN A 408 -41.78 -0.39 12.55
CA GLN A 408 -41.08 0.04 11.35
C GLN A 408 -39.86 0.91 11.72
N ASN A 409 -40.04 1.89 12.60
CA ASN A 409 -38.94 2.72 13.10
C ASN A 409 -37.87 1.88 13.82
N PHE A 410 -38.26 0.95 14.69
CA PHE A 410 -37.33 0.07 15.39
C PHE A 410 -36.52 -0.79 14.41
N THR A 411 -37.15 -1.35 13.39
CA THR A 411 -36.46 -2.14 12.35
C THR A 411 -35.54 -1.30 11.48
N LEU A 412 -35.96 -0.10 11.09
CA LEU A 412 -35.14 0.85 10.33
C LEU A 412 -33.88 1.24 11.11
N VAL A 413 -34.00 1.48 12.41
CA VAL A 413 -32.85 1.73 13.30
C VAL A 413 -31.85 0.58 13.25
N GLY A 414 -32.33 -0.67 13.23
CA GLY A 414 -31.46 -1.85 13.15
C GLY A 414 -30.80 -1.98 11.77
N GLU A 415 -31.57 -1.77 10.71
CA GLU A 415 -31.08 -1.83 9.33
C GLU A 415 -30.00 -0.78 9.05
N VAL A 416 -30.14 0.43 9.61
CA VAL A 416 -29.17 1.50 9.39
C VAL A 416 -28.03 1.44 10.40
N LEU A 417 -28.34 1.43 11.70
CA LEU A 417 -27.33 1.62 12.75
C LEU A 417 -26.67 0.32 13.19
N LEU A 418 -27.44 -0.76 13.39
CA LEU A 418 -26.85 -2.05 13.75
C LEU A 418 -26.09 -2.64 12.55
N ALA A 419 -26.67 -2.64 11.35
CA ALA A 419 -25.94 -3.09 10.16
C ALA A 419 -24.74 -2.17 9.90
N GLY A 420 -24.90 -0.84 10.04
CA GLY A 420 -23.79 0.12 9.90
C GLY A 420 -22.63 -0.18 10.84
N TYR A 421 -22.91 -0.50 12.11
CA TYR A 421 -21.89 -0.98 13.04
C TYR A 421 -21.17 -2.23 12.54
N LEU A 422 -21.92 -3.25 12.11
CA LEU A 422 -21.36 -4.52 11.66
C LEU A 422 -20.51 -4.38 10.40
N PHE A 423 -20.97 -3.62 9.40
CA PHE A 423 -20.22 -3.33 8.18
C PHE A 423 -18.90 -2.61 8.45
N HIS A 424 -18.82 -1.80 9.50
CA HIS A 424 -17.59 -1.07 9.86
C HIS A 424 -16.75 -1.77 10.93
N TYR A 425 -17.19 -2.93 11.45
CA TYR A 425 -16.48 -3.66 12.49
C TYR A 425 -15.97 -5.02 12.02
N ILE A 426 -16.84 -5.83 11.40
CA ILE A 426 -16.55 -7.21 10.98
C ILE A 426 -15.38 -7.29 9.99
N PRO A 427 -15.26 -6.42 8.96
CA PRO A 427 -14.21 -6.57 7.97
C PRO A 427 -12.79 -6.56 8.56
N TYR A 428 -12.58 -5.85 9.67
CA TYR A 428 -11.27 -5.76 10.30
C TYR A 428 -10.76 -7.08 10.90
N PHE A 429 -11.62 -8.08 11.11
CA PHE A 429 -11.20 -9.42 11.50
C PHE A 429 -10.49 -10.18 10.36
N PHE A 430 -10.69 -9.75 9.11
CA PHE A 430 -10.14 -10.39 7.92
C PHE A 430 -8.98 -9.59 7.29
N VAL A 431 -8.50 -8.54 7.96
CA VAL A 431 -7.40 -7.70 7.45
C VAL A 431 -6.11 -8.07 8.15
N GLU A 432 -5.16 -8.61 7.38
CA GLU A 432 -3.82 -8.99 7.83
C GLU A 432 -2.84 -7.79 7.76
N ARG A 433 -3.11 -6.73 8.53
CA ARG A 433 -2.22 -5.57 8.66
C ARG A 433 -2.20 -5.03 10.08
N THR A 434 -1.28 -4.12 10.40
CA THR A 434 -1.29 -3.47 11.71
C THR A 434 -2.51 -2.58 11.89
N LEU A 435 -3.29 -2.87 12.94
CA LEU A 435 -4.52 -2.15 13.27
C LEU A 435 -4.37 -1.36 14.56
N PHE A 436 -5.24 -0.37 14.69
CA PHE A 436 -5.21 0.66 15.72
C PHE A 436 -6.63 1.05 16.10
N LEU A 437 -6.85 1.50 17.34
CA LEU A 437 -8.16 1.90 17.86
C LEU A 437 -8.93 2.88 16.96
N HIS A 438 -8.23 3.77 16.24
CA HIS A 438 -8.89 4.74 15.34
C HIS A 438 -9.66 4.07 14.18
N HIS A 439 -9.32 2.83 13.80
CA HIS A 439 -10.05 2.06 12.79
C HIS A 439 -11.49 1.72 13.23
N TYR A 440 -11.72 1.62 14.55
CA TYR A 440 -13.03 1.35 15.13
C TYR A 440 -13.93 2.59 15.20
N LEU A 441 -13.39 3.81 15.10
CA LEU A 441 -14.16 5.04 15.29
C LEU A 441 -15.38 5.17 14.35
N PRO A 442 -15.32 4.78 13.06
CA PRO A 442 -16.52 4.74 12.21
C PRO A 442 -17.60 3.82 12.78
N ALA A 443 -17.27 2.59 13.19
CA ALA A 443 -18.22 1.69 13.85
C ALA A 443 -18.75 2.28 15.16
N PHE A 444 -17.88 2.93 15.94
CA PHE A 444 -18.26 3.61 17.17
C PHE A 444 -19.32 4.71 16.95
N THR A 445 -19.29 5.45 15.83
CA THR A 445 -20.34 6.44 15.54
C THR A 445 -21.73 5.80 15.42
N PHE A 446 -21.85 4.69 14.69
CA PHE A 446 -23.09 3.92 14.62
C PHE A 446 -23.51 3.37 15.98
N LYS A 447 -22.54 2.92 16.79
CA LYS A 447 -22.78 2.45 18.16
C LYS A 447 -23.40 3.54 19.04
N VAL A 448 -22.88 4.76 19.00
CA VAL A 448 -23.40 5.89 19.79
C VAL A 448 -24.80 6.31 19.33
N LEU A 449 -25.03 6.37 18.01
CA LEU A 449 -26.36 6.66 17.46
C LEU A 449 -27.37 5.56 17.85
N LEU A 450 -26.95 4.29 17.85
CA LEU A 450 -27.79 3.17 18.28
C LEU A 450 -28.15 3.28 19.77
N THR A 451 -27.23 3.73 20.62
CA THR A 451 -27.51 4.01 22.04
C THR A 451 -28.59 5.07 22.19
N ALA A 452 -28.52 6.17 21.44
CA ALA A 452 -29.54 7.21 21.49
C ALA A 452 -30.93 6.67 21.08
N ALA A 453 -30.99 5.93 19.97
CA ALA A 453 -32.23 5.32 19.48
C ALA A 453 -32.79 4.27 20.47
N LEU A 454 -31.92 3.48 21.11
CA LEU A 454 -32.33 2.53 22.13
C LEU A 454 -32.91 3.22 23.37
N VAL A 455 -32.30 4.33 23.81
CA VAL A 455 -32.77 5.10 24.96
C VAL A 455 -34.18 5.64 24.72
N GLU A 456 -34.43 6.17 23.53
CA GLU A 456 -35.75 6.63 23.11
C GLU A 456 -36.76 5.48 23.06
N HIS A 457 -36.39 4.35 22.45
CA HIS A 457 -37.26 3.17 22.34
C HIS A 457 -37.63 2.59 23.71
N LEU A 458 -36.67 2.46 24.62
CA LEU A 458 -36.92 1.99 25.99
C LEU A 458 -37.85 2.93 26.75
N HIS A 459 -37.67 4.24 26.61
CA HIS A 459 -38.57 5.22 27.21
C HIS A 459 -40.02 5.04 26.69
N TYR A 460 -40.18 4.89 25.37
CA TYR A 460 -41.48 4.64 24.76
C TYR A 460 -42.13 3.35 25.29
N VAL A 461 -41.37 2.25 25.38
CA VAL A 461 -41.88 0.96 25.90
C VAL A 461 -42.35 1.09 27.35
N ILE A 462 -41.54 1.71 28.22
CA ILE A 462 -41.86 1.88 29.65
C ILE A 462 -43.11 2.75 29.84
N ARG A 463 -43.18 3.87 29.12
CA ARG A 463 -44.24 4.86 29.28
C ARG A 463 -45.55 4.43 28.61
N SER A 464 -45.49 4.01 27.35
CA SER A 464 -46.66 3.84 26.49
C SER A 464 -47.18 2.40 26.47
N ILE A 465 -46.31 1.40 26.58
CA ILE A 465 -46.70 -0.02 26.49
C ILE A 465 -46.94 -0.61 27.87
N LEU A 466 -45.99 -0.43 28.80
CA LEU A 466 -46.11 -0.89 30.19
C LEU A 466 -46.98 0.04 31.05
N GLY A 467 -47.10 1.32 30.68
CA GLY A 467 -47.88 2.31 31.43
C GLY A 467 -47.24 2.75 32.76
N TRP A 468 -45.97 2.41 33.01
CA TRP A 468 -45.31 2.62 34.30
C TRP A 468 -44.76 4.05 34.42
N ARG A 469 -45.64 5.02 34.71
CA ARG A 469 -45.30 6.45 34.77
C ARG A 469 -44.15 6.78 35.74
N VAL A 470 -44.15 6.18 36.93
CA VAL A 470 -43.08 6.40 37.92
C VAL A 470 -41.75 5.86 37.41
N VAL A 471 -41.74 4.66 36.83
CA VAL A 471 -40.52 4.05 36.24
C VAL A 471 -40.02 4.88 35.05
N ALA A 472 -40.90 5.45 34.24
CA ALA A 472 -40.52 6.33 33.14
C ALA A 472 -39.83 7.61 33.63
N LEU A 473 -40.27 8.20 34.75
CA LEU A 473 -39.61 9.36 35.37
C LEU A 473 -38.24 8.98 35.95
N VAL A 474 -38.16 7.85 36.64
CA VAL A 474 -36.88 7.31 37.16
C VAL A 474 -35.91 7.04 36.01
N TYR A 475 -36.39 6.52 34.88
CA TYR A 475 -35.61 6.29 33.68
C TYR A 475 -35.03 7.59 33.10
N ILE A 476 -35.85 8.65 32.98
CA ILE A 476 -35.37 9.97 32.53
C ILE A 476 -34.29 10.50 33.48
N ALA A 477 -34.52 10.43 34.80
CA ALA A 477 -33.55 10.85 35.79
C ALA A 477 -32.23 10.06 35.67
N ALA A 478 -32.30 8.76 35.41
CA ALA A 478 -31.13 7.91 35.19
C ALA A 478 -30.36 8.31 33.91
N VAL A 479 -31.06 8.63 32.81
CA VAL A 479 -30.43 9.12 31.57
C VAL A 479 -29.74 10.48 31.78
N LEU A 480 -30.36 11.40 32.51
CA LEU A 480 -29.76 12.69 32.84
C LEU A 480 -28.53 12.54 33.75
N MET A 481 -28.60 11.63 34.72
CA MET A 481 -27.45 11.28 35.57
C MET A 481 -26.31 10.68 34.73
N TRP A 482 -26.63 9.76 33.82
CA TRP A 482 -25.65 9.19 32.90
C TRP A 482 -24.97 10.26 32.04
N LEU A 483 -25.72 11.20 31.45
CA LEU A 483 -25.16 12.34 30.71
C LEU A 483 -24.23 13.21 31.57
N THR A 484 -24.61 13.45 32.82
CA THR A 484 -23.78 14.21 33.77
C THR A 484 -22.47 13.47 34.06
N VAL A 485 -22.52 12.16 34.25
CA VAL A 485 -21.32 11.33 34.44
C VAL A 485 -20.42 11.37 33.19
N VAL A 486 -20.99 11.30 31.99
CA VAL A 486 -20.23 11.43 30.73
C VAL A 486 -19.45 12.75 30.69
N LEU A 487 -20.08 13.87 31.07
CA LEU A 487 -19.43 15.19 31.13
C LEU A 487 -18.32 15.25 32.19
N LEU A 488 -18.53 14.64 33.35
CA LEU A 488 -17.52 14.57 34.41
C LEU A 488 -16.29 13.75 33.99
N VAL A 489 -16.51 12.61 33.33
CA VAL A 489 -15.43 11.79 32.77
C VAL A 489 -14.68 12.54 31.69
N PHE A 490 -15.38 13.23 30.78
CA PHE A 490 -14.72 14.07 29.77
C PHE A 490 -13.85 15.15 30.42
N ARG A 491 -14.37 15.87 31.43
CA ARG A 491 -13.61 16.88 32.16
C ARG A 491 -12.37 16.30 32.86
N ARG A 492 -12.44 15.06 33.35
CA ARG A 492 -11.30 14.39 33.99
C ARG A 492 -10.22 14.00 32.98
N PHE A 493 -10.62 13.49 31.82
CA PHE A 493 -9.71 13.01 30.77
C PHE A 493 -9.30 14.08 29.75
N SER A 494 -9.86 15.29 29.81
CA SER A 494 -9.54 16.39 28.88
C SER A 494 -8.05 16.73 28.87
N VAL A 495 -7.35 16.53 29.99
CA VAL A 495 -5.89 16.72 30.09
C VAL A 495 -5.11 15.84 29.10
N LEU A 496 -5.61 14.63 28.80
CA LEU A 496 -5.03 13.71 27.81
C LEU A 496 -5.49 14.00 26.38
N SER A 497 -6.58 14.75 26.19
CA SER A 497 -7.05 15.15 24.85
C SER A 497 -6.35 16.41 24.35
N TYR A 498 -6.13 17.39 25.24
CA TYR A 498 -5.53 18.68 24.88
C TYR A 498 -4.01 18.74 25.11
N GLY A 499 -3.47 17.94 26.03
CA GLY A 499 -2.02 17.92 26.30
C GLY A 499 -1.44 19.23 26.85
N THR A 500 -2.27 20.15 27.35
CA THR A 500 -1.85 21.49 27.78
C THR A 500 -1.32 21.55 29.22
N THR A 501 -1.75 20.63 30.08
CA THR A 501 -1.39 20.62 31.50
C THR A 501 -0.25 19.65 31.78
N PRO A 502 0.85 20.08 32.42
CA PRO A 502 1.90 19.18 32.87
C PRO A 502 1.36 18.32 34.02
N LEU A 503 1.41 16.99 33.86
CA LEU A 503 0.94 16.03 34.86
C LEU A 503 2.12 15.55 35.74
N SER A 504 1.89 15.23 37.01
CA SER A 504 2.87 14.46 37.78
C SER A 504 2.75 12.96 37.46
N SER A 505 3.76 12.17 37.81
CA SER A 505 3.70 10.70 37.65
C SER A 505 2.50 10.09 38.41
N ASN A 506 2.19 10.63 39.59
CA ASN A 506 1.02 10.22 40.37
C ASN A 506 -0.30 10.59 39.69
N ASP A 507 -0.36 11.72 38.99
CA ASP A 507 -1.57 12.12 38.27
C ASP A 507 -1.84 11.21 37.07
N ILE A 508 -0.79 10.79 36.36
CA ILE A 508 -0.91 9.81 35.27
C ILE A 508 -1.41 8.46 35.81
N LEU A 509 -0.84 7.99 36.93
CA LEU A 509 -1.30 6.74 37.56
C LEU A 509 -2.76 6.83 38.01
N ARG A 510 -3.24 7.99 38.48
CA ARG A 510 -4.66 8.21 38.82
C ARG A 510 -5.59 8.23 37.61
N LEU A 511 -5.07 8.49 36.41
CA LEU A 511 -5.84 8.45 35.17
C LEU A 511 -5.89 7.05 34.56
N ARG A 512 -5.04 6.13 35.00
CA ARG A 512 -5.02 4.72 34.57
C ARG A 512 -6.15 3.95 35.27
N TRP A 513 -7.34 4.02 34.69
CA TRP A 513 -8.52 3.32 35.21
C TRP A 513 -8.57 1.84 34.82
N LEU A 514 -7.96 1.48 33.69
CA LEU A 514 -7.75 0.09 33.27
C LEU A 514 -6.27 -0.23 33.33
N GLU A 515 -5.94 -1.43 33.83
CA GLU A 515 -4.56 -1.90 33.88
C GLU A 515 -3.93 -2.01 32.49
N SER A 516 -4.74 -2.26 31.46
CA SER A 516 -4.29 -2.35 30.07
C SER A 516 -3.94 -1.00 29.42
N TRP A 517 -4.19 0.13 30.10
CA TRP A 517 -3.83 1.45 29.57
C TRP A 517 -2.38 1.80 29.89
N ASP A 518 -1.55 1.68 28.86
CA ASP A 518 -0.12 1.99 28.93
C ASP A 518 0.14 3.49 28.66
N PHE A 519 0.08 4.29 29.72
CA PHE A 519 0.52 5.68 29.67
C PHE A 519 2.04 5.79 29.87
N ILE A 520 2.67 6.71 29.13
CA ILE A 520 4.10 6.97 29.26
C ILE A 520 4.33 7.83 30.50
N VAL A 521 5.27 7.42 31.35
CA VAL A 521 5.67 8.16 32.55
C VAL A 521 7.18 8.39 32.46
N HIS A 522 7.61 9.65 32.38
CA HIS A 522 9.02 9.97 32.59
C HIS A 522 9.34 9.74 34.07
N ARG A 523 10.39 8.95 34.34
CA ARG A 523 10.99 8.93 35.67
C ARG A 523 11.59 10.30 35.93
N GLN A 524 11.18 10.93 37.03
CA GLN A 524 11.78 12.15 37.54
C GLN A 524 13.20 11.87 38.03
#